data_AF-A0A6A0AL59-F1
#
_entry.id   AF-A0A6A0AL59-F1
#
_cell.length_a   1.000
_cell.length_b   1.000
_cell.length_c   1.000
_cell.angle_alpha   90.00
_cell.angle_beta   90.00
_cell.angle_gamma   90.00
#
_symmetry.space_group_name_H-M   'P 1'
#
loop_
_entity.id
_entity.type
_entity.pdbx_description
1 polymer ?
#
loop_
_entity_poly.entity_id
_entity_poly.type
_entity_poly.pdbx_seq_one_letter_code
_entity_poly.pdbx_strand_id
1 'polypeptide(L)'
;VRAVIPRRNDLPGDRGVLIVSFAAHKKKAYSFFLVQSEYGDIYKVTLTTDGDTVREVKVKYFDTLPPCVSICVLKTGFLFAASETGNHALYQFI
;
A
#
# COMPACT_ATOMS: atom_id res chain seq x y z
N VAL A 1 -6.32 -16.88 -0.54
CA VAL A 1 -5.48 -16.89 -1.77
C VAL A 1 -4.21 -16.11 -1.49
N ARG A 2 -3.01 -16.67 -1.71
CA ARG A 2 -1.74 -15.94 -1.65
C ARG A 2 -1.49 -15.38 -3.05
N ALA A 3 -1.66 -14.08 -3.24
CA ALA A 3 -1.32 -13.44 -4.51
C ALA A 3 0.19 -13.20 -4.56
N VAL A 4 0.82 -13.59 -5.67
CA VAL A 4 2.20 -13.21 -5.96
C VAL A 4 2.22 -11.70 -6.14
N ILE A 5 3.24 -11.02 -5.62
CA ILE A 5 3.44 -9.59 -5.90
C ILE A 5 3.47 -9.41 -7.42
N PRO A 6 2.64 -8.52 -8.00
CA PRO A 6 2.63 -8.30 -9.44
C PRO A 6 4.05 -7.99 -9.93
N ARG A 7 4.55 -8.84 -10.83
CA ARG A 7 5.78 -8.58 -11.59
C ARG A 7 5.36 -8.34 -13.02
N ARG A 8 5.75 -7.19 -13.58
CA ARG A 8 5.52 -6.88 -14.98
C ARG A 8 6.62 -7.55 -15.81
N ASN A 9 6.25 -8.50 -16.67
CA ASN A 9 7.18 -9.30 -17.48
C ASN A 9 8.03 -8.44 -18.43
N ASP A 10 7.55 -7.24 -18.76
CA ASP A 10 8.18 -6.33 -19.73
C ASP A 10 9.35 -5.53 -19.12
N LEU A 11 9.53 -5.60 -17.80
CA LEU A 11 10.58 -4.89 -17.07
C LEU A 11 11.70 -5.87 -16.68
N PRO A 12 12.98 -5.48 -16.82
CA PRO A 12 14.10 -6.31 -16.39
C PRO A 12 13.93 -6.68 -14.91
N GLY A 13 14.13 -7.96 -14.57
CA GLY A 13 13.96 -8.44 -13.18
C GLY A 13 14.88 -7.76 -12.16
N ASP A 14 15.98 -7.15 -12.63
CA ASP A 14 16.94 -6.40 -11.82
C ASP A 14 16.52 -4.94 -11.57
N ARG A 15 15.46 -4.46 -12.24
CA ARG A 15 14.96 -3.10 -12.02
C ARG A 15 14.15 -3.08 -10.71
N GLY A 16 14.69 -2.38 -9.71
CA GLY A 16 13.99 -2.12 -8.46
C GLY A 16 12.70 -1.31 -8.70
N VAL A 17 11.70 -1.58 -7.86
CA VAL A 17 10.42 -0.84 -7.85
C VAL A 17 10.47 0.19 -6.73
N LEU A 18 10.13 1.45 -7.05
CA LEU A 18 10.09 2.52 -6.06
C LEU A 18 8.69 2.66 -5.45
N ILE A 19 8.66 2.99 -4.15
CA ILE A 19 7.45 3.40 -3.44
C ILE A 19 7.30 4.91 -3.59
N VAL A 20 6.15 5.35 -4.10
CA VAL A 20 5.87 6.77 -4.40
C VAL A 20 4.95 7.43 -3.38
N SER A 21 4.06 6.67 -2.74
CA SER A 21 3.16 7.19 -1.71
C SER A 21 2.88 6.15 -0.63
N PHE A 22 2.47 6.61 0.55
CA PHE A 22 2.11 5.74 1.66
C PHE A 22 1.01 6.34 2.54
N ALA A 23 0.26 5.46 3.21
CA ALA A 23 -0.69 5.82 4.26
C ALA A 23 -0.47 4.92 5.48
N ALA A 24 -0.33 5.52 6.65
CA ALA A 24 -0.29 4.80 7.91
C ALA A 24 -1.68 4.77 8.55
N HIS A 25 -2.19 3.58 8.87
CA HIS A 25 -3.40 3.44 9.66
C HIS A 25 -3.10 2.73 10.98
N LYS A 26 -3.08 3.51 12.06
CA LYS A 26 -2.79 3.04 13.41
C LYS A 26 -4.11 2.81 14.17
N LYS A 27 -4.41 1.57 14.52
CA LYS A 27 -5.40 1.22 15.55
C LYS A 27 -4.69 0.63 16.77
N LYS A 28 -5.34 0.73 17.93
CA LYS A 28 -4.80 0.25 19.21
C LYS A 28 -4.48 -1.25 19.20
N ALA A 29 -5.26 -2.04 18.46
CA ALA A 29 -5.08 -3.50 18.36
C ALA A 29 -4.19 -3.94 17.18
N TYR A 30 -4.17 -3.18 16.09
CA TYR A 30 -3.35 -3.49 14.91
C TYR A 30 -3.02 -2.22 14.15
N SER A 31 -1.82 -2.16 13.59
CA SER A 31 -1.42 -1.10 12.67
C SER A 31 -1.08 -1.72 11.32
N PHE A 32 -1.51 -1.06 10.26
CA PHE A 32 -1.10 -1.44 8.91
C PHE A 32 -0.74 -0.18 8.13
N PHE A 33 0.07 -0.40 7.11
CA PHE A 33 0.49 0.62 6.18
C PHE A 33 0.02 0.19 4.80
N LEU A 34 -0.46 1.14 4.02
CA LEU A 34 -0.61 0.99 2.58
C LEU A 34 0.56 1.73 1.95
N VAL A 35 1.28 1.07 1.05
CA VAL A 35 2.37 1.68 0.28
C VAL A 35 2.09 1.45 -1.19
N GLN A 36 2.28 2.49 -2.01
CA GLN A 36 2.01 2.43 -3.44
C GLN A 36 3.31 2.44 -4.23
N SER A 37 3.44 1.56 -5.22
CA SER A 37 4.54 1.59 -6.18
C SER A 37 4.36 2.68 -7.23
N GLU A 38 5.43 3.03 -7.95
CA GLU A 38 5.39 3.89 -9.14
C GLU A 38 4.45 3.36 -10.24
N TYR A 39 4.11 2.07 -10.20
CA TYR A 39 3.18 1.43 -11.13
C TYR A 39 1.72 1.49 -10.69
N GLY A 40 1.46 2.02 -9.49
CA GLY A 40 0.13 2.14 -8.92
C GLY A 40 -0.28 0.98 -8.01
N ASP A 41 0.55 -0.06 -7.88
CA ASP A 41 0.25 -1.23 -7.05
C ASP A 41 0.34 -0.86 -5.57
N ILE A 42 -0.71 -1.20 -4.83
CA ILE A 42 -0.82 -0.97 -3.40
C ILE A 42 -0.49 -2.26 -2.66
N TYR A 43 0.47 -2.16 -1.74
CA TYR A 43 0.81 -3.23 -0.82
C TYR A 43 0.36 -2.89 0.59
N LYS A 44 -0.31 -3.84 1.23
CA LYS A 44 -0.58 -3.80 2.66
C LYS A 44 0.62 -4.36 3.41
N VAL A 45 1.30 -3.48 4.13
CA VAL A 45 2.43 -3.81 5.00
C VAL A 45 1.94 -3.87 6.44
N THR A 46 2.29 -4.95 7.13
CA THR A 46 1.99 -5.15 8.55
C THR A 46 3.26 -5.57 9.27
N LEU A 47 3.44 -5.02 10.48
CA LEU A 47 4.59 -5.31 11.33
C LEU A 47 4.15 -6.26 12.44
N THR A 48 4.87 -7.34 12.64
CA THR A 48 4.72 -8.21 13.82
C THR A 48 5.80 -7.80 14.81
N THR A 49 5.40 -7.34 15.99
CA THR A 49 6.29 -6.89 17.06
C THR A 49 6.24 -7.86 18.24
N ASP A 50 7.37 -8.01 18.93
CA ASP A 50 7.50 -8.71 20.20
C ASP A 50 8.05 -7.71 21.23
N GLY A 51 7.17 -7.22 22.10
CA GLY A 51 7.43 -6.03 22.91
C GLY A 51 7.77 -4.82 22.04
N ASP A 52 8.94 -4.23 22.28
CA ASP A 52 9.46 -3.07 21.53
C ASP A 52 10.29 -3.46 20.28
N THR A 53 10.45 -4.76 20.02
CA THR A 53 11.28 -5.25 18.90
C THR A 53 10.42 -5.67 17.71
N VAL A 54 10.76 -5.20 16.51
CA VAL A 54 10.12 -5.65 15.26
C VAL A 54 10.68 -7.02 14.88
N ARG A 55 9.82 -8.03 14.80
CA ARG A 55 10.20 -9.41 14.48
C ARG A 55 10.02 -9.76 13.01
N GLU A 56 8.96 -9.29 12.38
CA GLU A 56 8.62 -9.67 11.00
C GLU A 56 7.88 -8.55 10.27
N VAL A 57 8.23 -8.35 9.00
CA VAL A 57 7.50 -7.47 8.07
C VAL A 57 6.72 -8.35 7.09
N LYS A 58 5.40 -8.24 7.12
CA LYS A 58 4.49 -8.96 6.22
C LYS A 58 3.96 -8.01 5.17
N VAL A 59 4.32 -8.27 3.91
CA VAL A 59 3.83 -7.53 2.75
C VAL A 59 2.86 -8.39 1.96
N LYS A 60 1.69 -7.85 1.65
CA LYS A 60 0.69 -8.49 0.80
C LYS A 60 0.21 -7.51 -0.24
N TYR A 61 0.04 -7.98 -1.47
CA TYR A 61 -0.70 -7.22 -2.47
C TYR A 61 -2.11 -6.91 -1.96
N PHE A 62 -2.54 -5.66 -2.12
CA PHE A 62 -3.84 -5.18 -1.69
C PHE A 62 -4.73 -4.91 -2.90
N ASP A 63 -4.35 -3.96 -3.75
CA ASP A 63 -5.07 -3.58 -4.97
C ASP A 63 -4.16 -2.75 -5.90
N THR A 64 -4.66 -2.31 -7.05
CA THR A 64 -3.96 -1.38 -7.96
C THR A 64 -4.83 -0.14 -8.21
N LEU A 65 -4.26 1.04 -7.97
CA LEU A 65 -4.88 2.34 -8.25
C LEU A 65 -3.98 3.15 -9.20
N PRO A 66 -4.48 4.19 -9.88
CA PRO A 66 -3.61 5.15 -10.55
C PRO A 66 -2.53 5.69 -9.60
N PRO A 67 -1.29 5.92 -10.08
CA PRO A 67 -0.24 6.53 -9.26
C PRO A 67 -0.73 7.81 -8.59
N CYS A 68 -0.56 7.89 -7.26
CA CYS A 68 -1.03 8.97 -6.43
C CYS A 68 0.15 9.74 -5.85
N VAL A 69 0.04 11.07 -5.79
CA VAL A 69 0.94 11.93 -5.02
C VAL A 69 0.80 11.65 -3.53
N SER A 70 -0.42 11.34 -3.08
CA SER A 70 -0.70 10.97 -1.70
C SER A 70 -1.92 10.06 -1.59
N ILE A 71 -1.90 9.17 -0.60
CA ILE A 71 -3.02 8.33 -0.22
C ILE A 71 -3.32 8.54 1.26
N CYS A 72 -4.60 8.59 1.61
CA CYS A 72 -5.06 8.85 2.98
C CYS A 72 -6.08 7.80 3.42
N VAL A 73 -5.80 7.09 4.50
CA VAL A 73 -6.75 6.13 5.10
C VAL A 73 -7.52 6.81 6.24
N LEU A 74 -8.82 7.02 6.01
CA LEU A 74 -9.72 7.66 6.97
C LEU A 74 -10.23 6.65 8.01
N LYS A 75 -10.48 7.14 9.23
CA LYS A 75 -11.01 6.33 10.34
C LYS A 75 -12.40 5.76 10.07
N THR A 76 -13.16 6.41 9.19
CA THR A 76 -14.51 6.01 8.76
C THR A 76 -14.52 4.84 7.78
N GLY A 77 -13.35 4.28 7.43
CA GLY A 77 -13.27 3.15 6.50
C GLY A 77 -13.21 3.58 5.03
N PHE A 78 -12.60 4.73 4.75
CA PHE A 78 -12.38 5.21 3.38
C PHE A 78 -10.90 5.36 3.07
N LEU A 79 -10.55 5.24 1.79
CA LEU A 79 -9.25 5.53 1.22
C LEU A 79 -9.40 6.67 0.21
N PHE A 80 -8.85 7.83 0.54
CA PHE A 80 -8.75 8.93 -0.41
C PHE A 80 -7.45 8.79 -1.22
N ALA A 81 -7.57 8.82 -2.54
CA ALA A 81 -6.50 8.67 -3.50
C ALA A 81 -6.31 9.97 -4.28
N ALA A 82 -5.27 10.73 -3.94
CA ALA A 82 -4.89 11.95 -4.64
C ALA A 82 -3.98 11.58 -5.83
N SER A 83 -4.61 11.19 -6.95
CA SER A 83 -3.94 10.85 -8.20
C SER A 83 -2.95 11.95 -8.63
N GLU A 84 -1.77 11.55 -9.11
CA GLU A 84 -0.75 12.48 -9.63
C GLU A 84 -1.25 13.25 -10.86
N THR A 85 -2.03 12.57 -11.69
CA THR A 85 -2.68 13.16 -12.86
C THR A 85 -4.13 12.70 -12.94
N GLY A 86 -4.98 13.53 -13.53
CA GLY A 86 -6.40 13.22 -13.71
C GLY A 86 -7.22 13.35 -12.42
N ASN A 87 -8.30 12.55 -12.34
CA ASN A 87 -9.27 12.66 -11.26
C ASN A 87 -8.80 11.98 -9.99
N HIS A 88 -9.05 12.63 -8.85
CA HIS A 88 -8.92 12.01 -7.53
C HIS A 88 -10.11 11.09 -7.25
N ALA A 89 -9.92 10.11 -6.38
CA ALA A 89 -10.95 9.14 -6.04
C ALA A 89 -11.07 8.93 -4.53
N LEU A 90 -12.27 8.54 -4.10
CA LEU A 90 -12.57 8.15 -2.73
C LEU A 90 -13.13 6.73 -2.76
N TYR A 91 -12.38 5.78 -2.21
CA TYR A 91 -12.75 4.38 -2.12
C TYR A 91 -13.26 4.04 -0.72
N GLN A 92 -14.13 3.05 -0.62
CA GLN A 92 -14.63 2.52 0.65
C GLN A 92 -14.05 1.12 0.88
N PHE A 93 -13.55 0.85 2.08
CA PHE A 93 -13.20 -0.51 2.48
C PHE A 93 -14.48 -1.31 2.76
N ILE A 94 -14.67 -2.40 2.01
CA ILE A 94 -15.77 -3.36 2.19
C ILE A 94 -15.30 -4.52 3.06
#